data_AF-A0AAD7DNG0-F1
#
_entry.id   AF-A0AAD7DNG0-F1
#
_cell.length_a   1.000
_cell.length_b   1.000
_cell.length_c   1.000
_cell.angle_alpha   90.00
_cell.angle_beta   90.00
_cell.angle_gamma   90.00
#
_symmetry.space_group_name_H-M   'P 1'
#
loop_
_entity.id
_entity.type
_entity.pdbx_description
1 polymer ?
#
loop_
_entity_poly.entity_id
_entity_poly.type
_entity_poly.pdbx_seq_one_letter_code
_entity_poly.pdbx_strand_id
1 'polypeptide(L)'
;MAIREKGELQEELLSLKLKPEQVGVRFEEEGIKEWGQVHWAVKVAAIAARIEDDGGLIPQALKNIPDSLLLRLGPKRKTWAELVQTMKDIPSSDIAGVRRVEDRFALMEATISNLQRTQPQTPTRAHQRLLRPRGIVSHAERPARRVLFPQAPVASTPMARLSPRHRSPPDD
;
A
#
# COMPACT_ATOMS: atom_id res chain seq x y z
N MET A 1 -20.48 -16.91 -37.72
CA MET A 1 -19.87 -17.27 -36.41
C MET A 1 -18.91 -16.21 -35.87
N ALA A 2 -18.35 -15.31 -36.72
CA ALA A 2 -17.37 -14.29 -36.33
C ALA A 2 -17.79 -13.28 -35.24
N ILE A 3 -19.10 -12.98 -35.08
CA ILE A 3 -19.56 -11.98 -34.09
C ILE A 3 -19.41 -12.50 -32.65
N ARG A 4 -19.62 -13.81 -32.42
CA ARG A 4 -19.45 -14.41 -31.09
C ARG A 4 -17.97 -14.42 -30.69
N GLU A 5 -17.11 -14.78 -31.63
CA GLU A 5 -15.65 -14.80 -31.44
C GLU A 5 -15.07 -13.39 -31.16
N LYS A 6 -15.55 -12.34 -31.86
CA LYS A 6 -15.16 -10.96 -31.56
C LYS A 6 -15.58 -10.52 -30.15
N GLY A 7 -16.77 -10.91 -29.69
CA GLY A 7 -17.25 -10.61 -28.34
C GLY A 7 -16.40 -11.26 -27.25
N GLU A 8 -16.07 -12.54 -27.41
CA GLU A 8 -15.21 -13.29 -26.49
C GLU A 8 -13.80 -12.68 -26.41
N LEU A 9 -13.21 -12.31 -27.54
CA LEU A 9 -11.90 -11.65 -27.57
C LEU A 9 -11.92 -10.25 -26.95
N GLN A 10 -13.02 -9.51 -27.11
CA GLN A 10 -13.19 -8.22 -26.44
C GLN A 10 -13.27 -8.40 -24.90
N GLU A 11 -14.02 -9.40 -24.42
CA GLU A 11 -14.07 -9.73 -22.99
C GLU A 11 -12.71 -10.19 -22.47
N GLU A 12 -11.97 -10.98 -23.24
CA GLU A 12 -10.61 -11.40 -22.91
C GLU A 12 -9.67 -10.19 -22.77
N LEU A 13 -9.70 -9.26 -23.73
CA LEU A 13 -8.93 -8.03 -23.70
C LEU A 13 -9.23 -7.21 -22.43
N LEU A 14 -10.51 -7.06 -22.09
CA LEU A 14 -10.96 -6.30 -20.94
C LEU A 14 -10.76 -7.04 -19.60
N SER A 15 -10.46 -8.34 -19.63
CA SER A 15 -10.16 -9.15 -18.45
C SER A 15 -8.65 -9.23 -18.17
N LEU A 16 -7.80 -8.89 -19.13
CA LEU A 16 -6.34 -8.91 -18.98
C LEU A 16 -5.87 -7.82 -18.02
N LYS A 17 -5.48 -8.25 -16.82
CA LYS A 17 -4.97 -7.38 -15.76
C LYS A 17 -3.46 -7.50 -15.60
N LEU A 18 -2.78 -6.35 -15.58
CA LEU A 18 -1.38 -6.27 -15.17
C LEU A 18 -1.33 -6.19 -13.65
N LYS A 19 -0.80 -7.23 -13.01
CA LYS A 19 -0.65 -7.22 -11.55
C LYS A 19 0.50 -6.29 -11.14
N PRO A 20 0.42 -5.61 -9.99
CA PRO A 20 1.51 -4.80 -9.45
C PRO A 20 2.84 -5.56 -9.39
N GLU A 21 2.79 -6.84 -8.97
CA GLU A 21 3.93 -7.74 -8.85
C GLU A 21 4.65 -8.02 -10.18
N GLN A 22 3.97 -7.85 -11.31
CA GLN A 22 4.53 -8.11 -12.64
C GLN A 22 5.26 -6.89 -13.21
N VAL A 23 5.05 -5.69 -12.64
CA VAL A 23 5.67 -4.46 -13.13
C VAL A 23 7.16 -4.46 -12.83
N GLY A 24 7.99 -4.28 -13.87
CA GLY A 24 9.44 -4.31 -13.71
C GLY A 24 10.02 -5.69 -13.39
N VAL A 25 9.25 -6.76 -13.58
CA VAL A 25 9.74 -8.14 -13.58
C VAL A 25 9.97 -8.58 -15.02
N ARG A 26 11.08 -9.26 -15.29
CA ARG A 26 11.32 -9.87 -16.61
C ARG A 26 10.60 -11.21 -16.67
N PHE A 27 9.80 -11.39 -17.71
CA PHE A 27 9.21 -12.66 -18.08
C PHE A 27 9.92 -13.21 -19.31
N GLU A 28 10.04 -14.52 -19.37
CA GLU A 28 10.49 -15.25 -20.55
C GLU A 28 9.34 -16.15 -20.97
N GLU A 29 8.71 -15.80 -22.08
CA GLU A 29 7.63 -16.56 -22.69
C GLU A 29 8.00 -16.76 -24.17
N GLU A 30 7.94 -18.00 -24.64
CA GLU A 30 8.31 -18.37 -26.02
C GLU A 30 9.74 -17.93 -26.44
N GLY A 31 10.67 -17.85 -25.48
CA GLY A 31 12.05 -17.43 -25.72
C GLY A 31 12.26 -15.92 -25.86
N ILE A 32 11.21 -15.11 -25.69
CA ILE A 32 11.27 -13.65 -25.71
C ILE A 32 11.34 -13.14 -24.26
N LYS A 33 12.40 -12.40 -23.95
CA LYS A 33 12.60 -11.74 -22.64
C LYS A 33 12.06 -10.32 -22.67
N GLU A 34 10.90 -10.12 -22.07
CA GLU A 34 10.27 -8.81 -21.97
C GLU A 34 9.93 -8.45 -20.52
N TRP A 35 9.81 -7.16 -20.24
CA TRP A 35 9.30 -6.69 -18.96
C TRP A 35 7.78 -6.92 -18.88
N GLY A 36 7.26 -7.27 -17.71
CA GLY A 36 5.85 -7.65 -17.56
C GLY A 36 4.84 -6.61 -18.06
N GLN A 37 5.13 -5.31 -17.89
CA GLN A 37 4.28 -4.25 -18.43
C GLN A 37 4.32 -4.16 -19.97
N VAL A 38 5.46 -4.48 -20.58
CA VAL A 38 5.62 -4.53 -22.03
C VAL A 38 4.89 -5.75 -22.57
N HIS A 39 5.10 -6.91 -21.94
CA HIS A 39 4.44 -8.15 -22.30
C HIS A 39 2.91 -8.03 -22.26
N TRP A 40 2.37 -7.44 -21.19
CA TRP A 40 0.94 -7.14 -21.10
C TRP A 40 0.45 -6.26 -22.25
N ALA A 41 1.18 -5.19 -22.57
CA ALA A 41 0.79 -4.27 -23.64
C ALA A 41 0.81 -4.95 -25.01
N VAL A 42 1.81 -5.80 -25.28
CA VAL A 42 1.92 -6.58 -26.51
C VAL A 42 0.75 -7.56 -26.62
N LYS A 43 0.39 -8.26 -25.54
CA LYS A 43 -0.72 -9.21 -25.53
C LYS A 43 -2.07 -8.54 -25.80
N VAL A 44 -2.34 -7.41 -25.13
CA VAL A 44 -3.57 -6.63 -25.32
C VAL A 44 -3.63 -6.07 -26.75
N ALA A 45 -2.52 -5.57 -27.30
CA ALA A 45 -2.44 -5.11 -28.68
C ALA A 45 -2.67 -6.24 -29.70
N ALA A 46 -2.16 -7.45 -29.43
CA ALA A 46 -2.38 -8.61 -30.29
C ALA A 46 -3.86 -9.02 -30.33
N ILE A 47 -4.55 -9.01 -29.19
CA ILE A 47 -5.99 -9.30 -29.14
C ILE A 47 -6.78 -8.19 -29.82
N ALA A 48 -6.42 -6.93 -29.60
CA ALA A 48 -7.04 -5.78 -30.26
C ALA A 48 -6.94 -5.86 -31.79
N ALA A 49 -5.78 -6.27 -32.30
CA ALA A 49 -5.58 -6.48 -33.74
C ALA A 49 -6.49 -7.59 -34.29
N ARG A 50 -6.77 -8.65 -33.52
CA ARG A 50 -7.67 -9.75 -33.94
C ARG A 50 -9.14 -9.33 -34.02
N ILE A 51 -9.55 -8.35 -33.22
CA ILE A 51 -10.91 -7.79 -33.26
C ILE A 51 -11.04 -6.56 -34.15
N GLU A 52 -9.92 -6.10 -34.75
CA GLU A 52 -9.82 -4.90 -35.58
C GLU A 52 -10.15 -3.60 -34.80
N ASP A 53 -9.73 -3.52 -33.53
CA ASP A 53 -9.87 -2.30 -32.73
C ASP A 53 -8.70 -1.34 -32.96
N ASP A 54 -8.99 -0.15 -33.47
CA ASP A 54 -7.99 0.91 -33.75
C ASP A 54 -7.59 1.72 -32.50
N GLY A 55 -8.06 1.34 -31.31
CA GLY A 55 -7.76 2.03 -30.05
C GLY A 55 -8.99 2.44 -29.25
N GLY A 56 -10.19 2.06 -29.66
CA GLY A 56 -11.44 2.38 -28.98
C GLY A 56 -11.51 1.79 -27.56
N LEU A 57 -10.86 0.63 -27.35
CA LEU A 57 -10.87 -0.06 -26.05
C LEU A 57 -9.68 0.32 -25.15
N ILE A 58 -8.74 1.15 -25.60
CA ILE A 58 -7.57 1.58 -24.80
C ILE A 58 -7.99 2.16 -23.44
N PRO A 59 -8.97 3.08 -23.34
CA PRO A 59 -9.36 3.66 -22.05
C PRO A 59 -9.88 2.62 -21.05
N GLN A 60 -10.48 1.53 -21.54
CA GLN A 60 -11.00 0.46 -20.71
C GLN A 60 -9.90 -0.51 -20.29
N ALA A 61 -8.98 -0.86 -21.20
CA ALA A 61 -7.80 -1.66 -20.89
C ALA A 61 -6.89 -0.96 -19.86
N LEU A 62 -6.76 0.36 -19.93
CA LEU A 62 -5.99 1.15 -18.96
C LEU A 62 -6.56 1.15 -17.54
N LYS A 63 -7.81 0.71 -17.32
CA LYS A 63 -8.34 0.50 -15.96
C LYS A 63 -7.77 -0.74 -15.29
N ASN A 64 -7.13 -1.62 -16.06
CA ASN A 64 -6.59 -2.90 -15.60
C ASN A 64 -5.09 -2.86 -15.33
N ILE A 65 -4.48 -1.68 -15.28
CA ILE A 65 -3.09 -1.48 -14.88
C ILE A 65 -3.01 -0.74 -13.54
N PRO A 66 -1.89 -0.84 -12.80
CA PRO A 66 -1.70 -0.07 -11.57
C PRO A 66 -1.72 1.45 -11.81
N ASP A 67 -2.38 2.21 -10.93
CA ASP A 67 -2.50 3.68 -11.04
C ASP A 67 -1.13 4.38 -11.04
N SER A 68 -0.18 3.84 -10.27
CA SER A 68 1.21 4.29 -10.22
C SER A 68 1.89 4.22 -11.58
N LEU A 69 1.60 3.19 -12.38
CA LEU A 69 2.06 3.05 -13.75
C LEU A 69 1.29 3.99 -14.68
N LEU A 70 -0.04 4.06 -14.54
CA LEU A 70 -0.90 4.94 -15.34
C LEU A 70 -0.46 6.41 -15.29
N LEU A 71 -0.03 6.90 -14.11
CA LEU A 71 0.52 8.24 -13.93
C LEU A 71 1.76 8.51 -14.79
N ARG A 72 2.56 7.49 -15.07
CA ARG A 72 3.77 7.58 -15.92
C ARG A 72 3.44 7.55 -17.40
N LEU A 73 2.27 7.00 -17.75
CA LEU A 73 1.88 6.80 -19.13
C LEU A 73 1.43 8.07 -19.85
N GLY A 74 0.97 9.08 -19.10
CA GLY A 74 0.48 10.34 -19.65
C GLY A 74 -0.82 10.20 -20.48
N PRO A 75 -1.37 11.34 -20.96
CA PRO A 75 -2.74 11.38 -21.50
C PRO A 75 -2.88 11.04 -23.01
N LYS A 76 -1.81 10.70 -23.73
CA LYS A 76 -1.82 10.65 -25.20
C LYS A 76 -1.48 9.26 -25.77
N ARG A 77 -2.48 8.38 -25.82
CA ARG A 77 -2.37 7.10 -26.54
C ARG A 77 -3.61 6.89 -27.38
N LYS A 78 -3.48 7.11 -28.67
CA LYS A 78 -4.58 6.94 -29.63
C LYS A 78 -4.56 5.56 -30.25
N THR A 79 -3.41 4.87 -30.25
CA THR A 79 -3.24 3.57 -30.88
C THR A 79 -2.61 2.55 -29.93
N TRP A 80 -2.85 1.27 -30.20
CA TRP A 80 -2.23 0.16 -29.47
C TRP A 80 -0.71 0.14 -29.64
N ALA A 81 -0.21 0.52 -30.82
CA ALA A 81 1.22 0.63 -31.07
C ALA A 81 1.89 1.71 -30.19
N GLU A 82 1.26 2.88 -30.04
CA GLU A 82 1.73 3.92 -29.12
C GLU A 82 1.71 3.44 -27.66
N LEU A 83 0.70 2.66 -27.27
CA LEU A 83 0.63 2.08 -25.93
C LEU A 83 1.83 1.16 -25.65
N VAL A 84 2.13 0.24 -26.58
CA VAL A 84 3.26 -0.68 -26.46
C VAL A 84 4.58 0.09 -26.43
N GLN A 85 4.77 1.03 -27.34
CA GLN A 85 6.01 1.80 -27.43
C GLN A 85 6.25 2.60 -26.14
N THR A 86 5.23 3.31 -25.67
CA THR A 86 5.40 4.12 -24.46
C THR A 86 5.55 3.25 -23.20
N MET A 87 5.10 1.99 -23.20
CA MET A 87 5.39 1.03 -22.11
C MET A 87 6.85 0.55 -22.14
N LYS A 88 7.47 0.48 -23.32
CA LYS A 88 8.90 0.17 -23.50
C LYS A 88 9.78 1.36 -23.11
N ASP A 89 9.32 2.57 -23.37
CA ASP A 89 10.08 3.80 -23.13
C ASP A 89 10.04 4.29 -21.67
N ILE A 90 9.31 3.60 -20.78
CA ILE A 90 9.31 3.95 -19.35
C ILE A 90 10.70 3.72 -18.77
N PRO A 91 11.36 4.74 -18.21
CA PRO A 91 12.71 4.58 -17.69
C PRO A 91 12.70 3.64 -16.48
N SER A 92 13.77 2.87 -16.34
CA SER A 92 13.91 1.86 -15.26
C SER A 92 13.80 2.48 -13.86
N SER A 93 14.22 3.74 -13.71
CA SER A 93 14.07 4.52 -12.48
C SER A 93 12.62 4.74 -12.09
N ASP A 94 11.74 5.01 -13.06
CA ASP A 94 10.32 5.20 -12.83
C ASP A 94 9.64 3.89 -12.49
N ILE A 95 10.04 2.79 -13.14
CA ILE A 95 9.56 1.45 -12.81
C ILE A 95 9.93 1.05 -11.38
N ALA A 96 11.16 1.35 -10.94
CA ALA A 96 11.55 1.14 -9.55
C ALA A 96 10.72 2.03 -8.60
N GLY A 97 10.40 3.26 -9.00
CA GLY A 97 9.51 4.15 -8.26
C GLY A 97 8.10 3.60 -8.12
N VAL A 98 7.52 3.09 -9.21
CA VAL A 98 6.21 2.40 -9.23
C VAL A 98 6.21 1.25 -8.24
N ARG A 99 7.22 0.37 -8.30
CA ARG A 99 7.31 -0.78 -7.40
C ARG A 99 7.39 -0.38 -5.93
N ARG A 100 8.18 0.64 -5.58
CA ARG A 100 8.24 1.15 -4.19
C ARG A 100 6.90 1.68 -3.69
N VAL A 101 6.12 2.31 -4.57
CA VAL A 101 4.78 2.79 -4.24
C VAL A 101 3.84 1.60 -3.97
N GLU A 102 3.84 0.61 -4.86
CA GLU A 102 3.03 -0.61 -4.70
C GLU A 102 3.42 -1.41 -3.45
N ASP A 103 4.71 -1.59 -3.18
CA ASP A 103 5.21 -2.28 -1.98
C ASP A 103 4.75 -1.54 -0.70
N ARG A 104 4.73 -0.21 -0.72
CA ARG A 104 4.22 0.60 0.39
C ARG A 104 2.72 0.47 0.57
N PHE A 105 1.95 0.43 -0.52
CA PHE A 105 0.51 0.17 -0.46
C PHE A 105 0.22 -1.21 0.10
N ALA A 106 0.91 -2.25 -0.36
CA ALA A 106 0.75 -3.61 0.16
C ALA A 106 1.06 -3.71 1.67
N LEU A 107 2.12 -3.04 2.13
CA LEU A 107 2.47 -2.99 3.55
C LEU A 107 1.41 -2.23 4.38
N MET A 108 0.84 -1.16 3.82
CA MET A 108 -0.22 -0.40 4.47
C MET A 108 -1.51 -1.22 4.57
N GLU A 109 -1.91 -1.92 3.51
CA GLU A 109 -3.07 -2.82 3.53
C GLU A 109 -2.89 -3.94 4.55
N ALA A 110 -1.72 -4.58 4.59
CA ALA A 110 -1.41 -5.60 5.59
C ALA A 110 -1.51 -5.05 7.03
N THR A 111 -1.06 -3.81 7.24
CA THR A 111 -1.18 -3.14 8.54
C THR A 111 -2.65 -2.88 8.91
N ILE A 112 -3.46 -2.38 7.97
CA ILE A 112 -4.89 -2.13 8.18
C ILE A 112 -5.62 -3.44 8.50
N SER A 113 -5.38 -4.51 7.74
CA SER A 113 -5.99 -5.82 7.99
C SER A 113 -5.62 -6.37 9.36
N ASN A 114 -4.36 -6.22 9.79
CA ASN A 114 -3.94 -6.61 11.12
C ASN A 114 -4.63 -5.78 12.22
N LEU A 115 -4.72 -4.46 12.04
CA LEU A 115 -5.42 -3.58 12.98
C LEU A 115 -6.91 -3.95 13.11
N GLN A 116 -7.62 -4.18 11.99
CA GLN A 116 -9.01 -4.61 11.99
C GLN A 116 -9.20 -5.95 12.71
N ARG A 117 -8.25 -6.89 12.56
CA ARG A 117 -8.29 -8.19 13.24
C ARG A 117 -8.05 -8.09 14.74
N THR A 118 -7.22 -7.13 15.17
CA THR A 118 -6.90 -6.88 16.58
C THR A 118 -7.83 -5.91 17.29
N GLN A 119 -8.74 -5.23 16.58
CA GLN A 119 -9.71 -4.34 17.19
C GLN A 119 -10.80 -5.18 17.89
N PRO A 120 -10.89 -5.19 19.23
CA PRO A 120 -11.99 -5.86 19.89
C PRO A 120 -13.28 -5.13 19.54
N GLN A 121 -14.24 -5.79 18.89
CA GLN A 121 -15.57 -5.27 18.55
C GLN A 121 -16.47 -5.00 19.79
N THR A 122 -15.90 -4.75 20.96
CA THR A 122 -16.69 -4.42 22.14
C THR A 122 -16.66 -2.91 22.34
N PRO A 123 -17.82 -2.25 22.53
CA PRO A 123 -17.83 -0.87 22.96
C PRO A 123 -17.04 -0.81 24.25
N THR A 124 -15.90 -0.12 24.21
CA THR A 124 -15.01 0.04 25.34
C THR A 124 -15.84 0.54 26.51
N ARG A 125 -15.99 -0.27 27.58
CA ARG A 125 -16.75 0.09 28.80
C ARG A 125 -16.32 1.42 29.43
N ALA A 126 -15.17 1.97 29.02
CA ALA A 126 -14.73 3.32 29.36
C ALA A 126 -15.72 4.41 28.88
N HIS A 127 -16.40 4.25 27.74
CA HIS A 127 -17.38 5.24 27.26
C HIS A 127 -18.74 5.15 27.95
N GLN A 128 -19.11 4.00 28.53
CA GLN A 128 -20.38 3.86 29.27
C GLN A 128 -20.38 4.59 30.62
N ARG A 129 -19.20 4.94 31.17
CA ARG A 129 -19.10 5.70 32.43
C ARG A 129 -19.39 7.20 32.29
N LEU A 130 -19.34 7.76 31.08
CA LEU A 130 -19.58 9.19 30.84
C LEU A 130 -21.06 9.54 30.67
N LEU A 131 -21.95 8.54 30.56
CA LEU A 131 -23.39 8.73 30.40
C LEU A 131 -24.21 8.37 31.64
N ARG A 132 -23.61 8.39 32.84
CA ARG A 132 -24.41 8.29 34.08
C ARG A 132 -25.11 9.64 34.32
N PRO A 133 -26.45 9.70 34.32
CA PRO A 133 -27.17 10.90 34.72
C PRO A 133 -26.80 11.24 36.17
N ARG A 134 -26.36 12.48 36.35
CA ARG A 134 -25.94 13.07 37.62
C ARG A 134 -27.19 13.23 38.49
N GLY A 135 -27.45 12.24 39.35
CA GLY A 135 -28.52 12.28 40.33
C GLY A 135 -28.37 13.51 41.23
N ILE A 136 -29.49 14.23 41.38
CA ILE A 136 -29.65 15.43 42.19
C ILE A 136 -29.35 15.12 43.66
N VAL A 137 -28.73 16.10 44.30
CA VAL A 137 -28.24 16.15 45.67
C VAL A 137 -29.35 15.87 46.69
N SER A 138 -29.14 14.93 47.61
CA SER A 138 -29.79 14.93 48.92
C SER A 138 -28.72 14.88 49.99
N HIS A 139 -28.66 15.95 50.79
CA HIS A 139 -27.87 16.08 51.99
C HIS A 139 -28.20 14.97 52.99
N ALA A 140 -27.18 14.31 53.52
CA ALA A 140 -27.23 13.64 54.82
C ALA A 140 -25.83 13.62 55.44
N GLU A 141 -25.82 13.78 56.75
CA GLU A 141 -24.73 14.21 57.62
C GLU A 141 -23.44 13.37 57.62
N ARG A 142 -22.36 14.05 57.99
CA ARG A 142 -21.06 13.47 58.38
C ARG A 142 -21.23 12.48 59.54
N PRO A 143 -20.34 11.48 59.60
CA PRO A 143 -19.44 11.48 60.75
C PRO A 143 -17.96 11.40 60.35
N ALA A 144 -17.14 12.06 61.16
CA ALA A 144 -15.71 12.22 60.98
C ALA A 144 -14.97 10.87 60.96
N ARG A 145 -14.08 10.68 59.98
CA ARG A 145 -12.98 9.72 60.08
C ARG A 145 -11.68 10.33 59.56
N ARG A 146 -10.81 10.66 60.53
CA ARG A 146 -9.36 10.85 60.39
C ARG A 146 -8.77 9.75 59.50
N VAL A 147 -7.96 10.13 58.51
CA VAL A 147 -6.92 9.25 57.97
C VAL A 147 -5.64 10.06 57.78
N LEU A 148 -4.56 9.50 58.31
CA LEU A 148 -3.22 10.05 58.41
C LEU A 148 -2.57 10.27 57.03
N PHE A 149 -1.74 11.31 56.96
CA PHE A 149 -0.75 11.52 55.91
C PHE A 149 0.31 10.39 55.91
N PRO A 150 0.60 9.73 54.79
CA PRO A 150 1.87 9.05 54.62
C PRO A 150 2.94 10.05 54.15
N GLN A 151 4.00 10.17 54.94
CA GLN A 151 5.24 10.88 54.59
C GLN A 151 5.94 10.21 53.42
N ALA A 152 6.57 11.03 52.56
CA ALA A 152 7.51 10.58 51.55
C ALA A 152 8.89 10.29 52.19
N PRO A 153 9.51 9.14 51.92
CA PRO A 153 10.94 8.96 52.16
C PRO A 153 11.76 9.42 50.95
N VAL A 154 12.72 10.29 51.27
CA VAL A 154 13.76 10.86 50.43
C VAL A 154 14.85 9.85 50.08
N ALA A 155 15.38 10.03 48.86
CA ALA A 155 16.76 9.86 48.40
C ALA A 155 17.57 8.62 48.80
N SER A 156 18.10 7.93 47.79
CA SER A 156 19.52 7.51 47.79
C SER A 156 19.98 7.24 46.36
N THR A 157 20.73 8.19 45.82
CA THR A 157 21.62 8.02 44.66
C THR A 157 22.95 7.46 45.18
N PRO A 158 23.49 6.39 44.58
CA PRO A 158 24.93 6.22 44.52
C PRO A 158 25.45 6.20 43.08
N MET A 159 26.60 6.85 42.93
CA MET A 159 27.27 7.25 41.69
C MET A 159 27.62 6.09 40.75
N ALA A 160 27.30 6.26 39.47
CA ALA A 160 27.90 5.47 38.40
C ALA A 160 29.38 5.88 38.24
N ARG A 161 30.25 4.88 38.36
CA ARG A 161 31.71 4.99 38.22
C ARG A 161 32.11 5.39 36.80
N LEU A 162 33.10 6.26 36.78
CA LEU A 162 33.88 6.70 35.63
C LEU A 162 34.54 5.52 34.89
N SER A 163 34.41 5.51 33.56
CA SER A 163 35.40 5.01 32.59
C SER A 163 35.09 5.67 31.24
N PRO A 164 36.06 6.30 30.57
CA PRO A 164 36.88 5.53 29.64
C PRO A 164 38.38 5.92 29.65
N ARG A 165 39.26 4.92 29.71
CA ARG A 165 40.66 5.05 29.28
C ARG A 165 40.70 4.97 27.75
N HIS A 166 40.85 6.12 27.09
CA HIS A 166 41.41 6.18 25.75
C HIS A 166 42.80 6.81 25.86
N ARG A 167 43.84 6.01 25.66
CA ARG A 167 45.21 6.49 25.41
C ARG A 167 45.91 5.51 24.48
N SER A 168 45.86 5.80 23.20
CA SER A 168 46.89 5.43 22.22
C SER A 168 47.41 6.75 21.66
N PRO A 169 48.73 7.00 21.71
CA PRO A 169 49.53 7.02 20.47
C PRO A 169 51.02 6.65 20.74
N PRO A 170 51.98 6.89 19.82
CA PRO A 170 51.98 6.92 18.35
C PRO A 170 53.01 5.92 17.74
N ASP A 171 53.06 5.88 16.41
CA ASP A 171 54.16 5.47 15.52
C ASP A 171 55.59 5.54 16.10
N ASP A 172 56.34 4.46 15.88
CA ASP A 172 57.64 4.46 15.18
C ASP A 172 57.81 3.11 14.43
#